data_AF-A0A0V0SVV8-F1
#
_entry.id   AF-A0A0V0SVV8-F1
#
_cell.length_a   1.000
_cell.length_b   1.000
_cell.length_c   1.000
_cell.angle_alpha   90.00
_cell.angle_beta   90.00
_cell.angle_gamma   90.00
#
_symmetry.space_group_name_H-M   'P 1'
#
loop_
_entity.id
_entity.type
_entity.pdbx_description
1 polymer ?
#
loop_
_entity_poly.entity_id
_entity_poly.type
_entity_poly.pdbx_seq_one_letter_code
_entity_poly.pdbx_strand_id
1 'polypeptide(L)' 'MFGSEEQKRTYLPMLAAGDISGAFCLHEHACGQDIASMRTESVENCHGAGFKLNGQKSWVTNGALADLLIVFAK' A
#
# COMPACT_ATOMS: atom_id res chain seq x y z
N MET A 1 -5.13 12.61 -0.75
CA MET A 1 -4.25 13.74 -1.14
C MET A 1 -3.54 13.49 -2.46
N PHE A 2 -2.84 12.36 -2.61
CA PHE A 2 -1.95 12.10 -3.77
C PHE A 2 -2.49 11.17 -4.86
N GLY A 3 -3.71 10.65 -4.72
CA GLY A 3 -4.30 9.81 -5.78
C GLY A 3 -4.57 10.60 -7.06
N SER A 4 -4.50 9.93 -8.21
CA SER A 4 -4.98 10.50 -9.47
C SER A 4 -6.49 10.75 -9.41
N GLU A 5 -7.03 11.56 -10.30
CA GLU A 5 -8.49 11.80 -10.35
C GLU A 5 -9.27 10.51 -10.61
N GLU A 6 -8.72 9.60 -11.42
CA GLU A 6 -9.28 8.27 -11.65
C GLU A 6 -9.31 7.44 -10.36
N GLN A 7 -8.18 7.33 -9.65
CA GLN A 7 -8.11 6.62 -8.38
C GLN A 7 -9.08 7.20 -7.35
N LYS A 8 -9.16 8.54 -7.24
CA LYS A 8 -10.06 9.21 -6.31
C LYS A 8 -11.52 8.89 -6.61
N ARG A 9 -11.93 8.97 -7.88
CA ARG A 9 -13.30 8.67 -8.31
C ARG A 9 -13.69 7.23 -8.05
N THR A 10 -12.76 6.29 -8.20
CA THR A 10 -13.02 4.87 -7.94
C THR A 10 -13.07 4.56 -6.44
N TYR A 11 -12.04 4.93 -5.68
CA TYR A 11 -11.87 4.40 -4.32
C TYR A 11 -12.48 5.28 -3.21
N LEU A 12 -12.48 6.61 -3.35
CA LEU A 12 -12.96 7.48 -2.25
C LEU A 12 -14.44 7.31 -1.93
N PRO A 13 -15.36 7.19 -2.92
CA PRO A 13 -16.78 6.96 -2.61
C PRO A 13 -17.01 5.66 -1.83
N MET A 14 -16.34 4.57 -2.23
CA MET A 14 -16.48 3.26 -1.58
C MET A 14 -15.91 3.28 -0.15
N LEU A 15 -14.76 3.92 0.07
CA LEU A 15 -14.18 4.12 1.40
C LEU A 15 -15.09 4.98 2.29
N ALA A 16 -15.68 6.05 1.74
CA ALA A 16 -16.55 6.95 2.50
C ALA A 16 -17.90 6.31 2.85
N ALA A 17 -18.42 5.42 1.98
CA ALA A 17 -19.61 4.62 2.25
C ALA A 17 -19.37 3.48 3.25
N GLY A 18 -18.11 3.07 3.43
CA GLY A 18 -17.73 1.91 4.25
C GLY A 18 -17.88 0.57 3.53
N ASP A 19 -18.08 0.58 2.21
CA ASP A 19 -18.20 -0.62 1.37
C ASP A 19 -16.88 -1.40 1.29
N ILE A 20 -15.76 -0.68 1.42
CA ILE A 20 -14.42 -1.25 1.52
C ILE A 20 -13.67 -0.63 2.69
N SER A 21 -12.73 -1.37 3.24
CA SER A 21 -11.83 -0.88 4.27
C SER A 21 -10.40 -0.74 3.74
N GLY A 22 -9.70 0.28 4.23
CA GLY A 22 -8.32 0.58 3.82
C GLY A 22 -7.31 0.24 4.91
N ALA A 23 -6.06 -0.02 4.50
CA ALA A 23 -4.92 -0.04 5.41
C ALA A 23 -3.68 0.64 4.81
N PHE A 24 -2.82 1.11 5.69
CA PHE A 24 -1.63 1.89 5.35
C PHE A 24 -0.38 1.13 5.79
N CYS A 25 0.47 0.79 4.82
CA CYS A 25 1.55 -0.19 4.99
C CYS A 25 2.92 0.49 4.80
N LEU A 26 3.36 1.21 5.83
CA LEU A 26 4.62 1.97 5.82
C LEU A 26 5.75 1.22 6.52
N HIS A 27 5.53 0.82 7.78
CA HIS A 27 6.60 0.30 8.64
C HIS A 27 7.03 -1.12 8.28
N GLU A 28 8.31 -1.39 8.51
CA GLU A 28 8.92 -2.72 8.46
C GLU A 28 9.66 -2.97 9.78
N HIS A 29 9.62 -4.20 10.29
CA HIS A 29 10.28 -4.56 11.54
C HIS A 29 11.77 -4.19 11.56
N ALA A 30 12.45 -4.26 10.39
CA ALA A 30 13.87 -3.97 10.27
C ALA A 30 14.22 -2.47 10.22
N CYS A 31 13.24 -1.59 10.02
CA CYS A 31 13.49 -0.17 9.71
C CYS A 31 13.24 0.77 10.90
N GLY A 32 12.44 0.34 11.89
CA GLY A 32 12.12 1.18 13.05
C GLY A 32 11.58 2.56 12.65
N GLN A 33 12.28 3.62 13.07
CA GLN A 33 11.97 5.01 12.71
C GLN A 33 12.62 5.46 11.39
N ASP A 34 13.67 4.77 10.93
CA ASP A 34 14.33 5.07 9.67
C ASP A 34 13.57 4.41 8.51
N ILE A 35 12.48 5.03 8.09
CA ILE A 35 11.67 4.59 6.94
C ILE A 35 12.48 4.64 5.64
N ALA A 36 13.50 5.50 5.54
CA ALA A 36 14.35 5.56 4.38
C ALA A 36 15.23 4.30 4.23
N SER A 37 15.38 3.48 5.27
CA SER A 37 16.04 2.16 5.22
C SER A 37 15.13 1.01 4.73
N MET A 38 13.90 1.30 4.32
CA MET A 38 12.91 0.32 3.82
C MET A 38 13.50 -0.68 2.82
N ARG A 39 13.14 -1.96 2.98
CA ARG A 39 13.64 -3.08 2.18
C ARG A 39 12.59 -3.70 1.27
N THR A 40 11.30 -3.35 1.39
CA THR A 40 10.31 -3.80 0.40
C THR A 40 10.67 -3.22 -0.96
N GLU A 41 10.93 -4.12 -1.90
CA GLU A 41 11.31 -3.82 -3.27
C GLU A 41 10.08 -3.83 -4.19
N SER A 42 10.13 -2.98 -5.20
CA SER A 42 9.24 -2.91 -6.33
C SER A 42 10.06 -3.02 -7.61
N VAL A 43 9.81 -4.07 -8.39
CA VAL A 43 10.44 -4.25 -9.69
C VAL A 43 9.38 -4.25 -10.77
N GLU A 44 9.68 -3.67 -11.93
CA GLU A 44 8.75 -3.73 -13.08
C GLU A 44 8.43 -5.19 -13.41
N ASN A 45 7.16 -5.47 -13.68
CA ASN A 45 6.72 -6.79 -14.04
C ASN A 45 7.20 -7.13 -15.47
N CYS A 46 8.06 -8.14 -15.63
CA CYS A 46 8.56 -8.56 -16.93
C CYS A 46 7.49 -9.24 -17.82
N HIS A 47 6.31 -9.56 -17.27
CA HIS A 47 5.23 -10.26 -17.98
C HIS A 47 4.01 -9.39 -18.27
N GLY A 48 4.06 -8.07 -18.01
CA GLY A 48 2.92 -7.19 -18.28
C GLY A 48 2.97 -5.88 -17.52
N ALA A 49 1.80 -5.25 -17.35
CA ALA A 49 1.69 -3.99 -16.62
C ALA A 49 1.86 -4.17 -15.10
N GLY A 50 2.39 -3.15 -14.45
CA GLY A 50 2.51 -3.06 -12.98
C GLY A 50 3.87 -3.46 -12.43
N PHE A 51 3.92 -3.64 -11.12
CA PHE A 51 5.13 -3.93 -10.36
C PHE A 51 4.97 -5.22 -9.56
N LYS A 52 6.04 -6.00 -9.46
CA LYS A 52 6.16 -7.09 -8.49
C LYS A 52 6.74 -6.52 -7.20
N LEU A 53 5.98 -6.67 -6.10
CA LEU A 53 6.41 -6.25 -4.77
C LEU A 53 6.96 -7.45 -4.00
N ASN A 54 8.08 -7.25 -3.28
CA ASN A 54 8.66 -8.26 -2.40
C ASN A 54 9.15 -7.63 -1.09
N GLY A 55 8.57 -8.05 0.03
CA GLY A 55 8.94 -7.51 1.35
C GLY A 55 7.93 -7.88 2.44
N GLN A 56 8.14 -7.34 3.63
CA GLN A 56 7.28 -7.55 4.80
C GLN A 56 6.93 -6.23 5.46
N LYS A 57 5.62 -5.98 5.61
CA LYS A 57 5.09 -4.82 6.31
C LYS A 57 4.65 -5.23 7.71
N SER A 58 4.88 -4.35 8.67
CA SER A 58 4.62 -4.61 10.09
C SER A 58 3.69 -3.55 10.66
N TRP A 59 2.93 -3.94 11.69
CA TRP A 59 2.02 -3.05 12.41
C TRP A 59 0.94 -2.42 11.51
N VAL A 60 0.43 -3.21 10.56
CA VAL A 60 -0.60 -2.77 9.62
C VAL A 60 -1.98 -2.86 10.29
N THR A 61 -2.41 -1.77 10.93
CA THR A 61 -3.77 -1.65 11.44
C THR A 61 -4.77 -1.93 10.33
N ASN A 62 -5.78 -2.76 10.62
CA ASN A 62 -6.79 -3.22 9.66
C ASN A 62 -6.26 -4.13 8.53
N GLY A 63 -4.97 -4.52 8.52
CA GLY A 63 -4.36 -5.22 7.39
C GLY A 63 -5.01 -6.57 7.04
N ALA A 64 -5.60 -7.26 8.01
CA ALA A 64 -6.30 -8.54 7.76
C ALA A 64 -7.71 -8.37 7.17
N LEU A 65 -8.30 -7.17 7.27
CA LEU A 65 -9.67 -6.87 6.83
C LEU A 65 -9.71 -5.89 5.65
N ALA A 66 -8.57 -5.26 5.32
CA ALA A 66 -8.49 -4.24 4.29
C ALA A 66 -8.63 -4.82 2.88
N ASP A 67 -9.50 -4.21 2.10
CA ASP A 67 -9.67 -4.47 0.66
C ASP A 67 -8.70 -3.62 -0.17
N LEU A 68 -8.30 -2.46 0.37
CA LEU A 68 -7.36 -1.53 -0.26
C LEU A 68 -6.13 -1.31 0.62
N LEU A 69 -4.94 -1.61 0.09
CA LEU A 69 -3.67 -1.39 0.76
C LEU A 69 -2.89 -0.26 0.09
N ILE A 70 -2.46 0.72 0.88
CA ILE A 70 -1.47 1.72 0.46
C ILE A 70 -0.09 1.20 0.89
N VAL A 71 0.68 0.65 -0.05
CA VAL A 71 1.97 0.02 0.22
C VAL A 71 3.12 0.91 -0.23
N PHE A 72 4.09 1.12 0.66
CA PHE A 72 5.35 1.81 0.35
C PHE A 72 6.38 0.77 -0.07
N ALA A 73 7.11 1.04 -1.16
CA ALA A 73 8.19 0.19 -1.66
C ALA A 73 9.25 1.07 -2.34
N LYS A 74 10.42 0.48 -2.60
CA LYS A 74 11.52 1.11 -3.35
C LYS A 74 11.74 0.45 -4.69
#